data_AF-A0A820L8Q3-F1
#
_entry.id   AF-A0A820L8Q3-F1
#
_cell.length_a   1.000
_cell.length_b   1.000
_cell.length_c   1.000
_cell.angle_alpha   90.00
_cell.angle_beta   90.00
_cell.angle_gamma   90.00
#
_symmetry.space_group_name_H-M   'P 1'
#
loop_
_entity.id
_entity.type
_entity.pdbx_description
1 polymer ?
#
loop_
_entity_poly.entity_id
_entity_poly.type
_entity_poly.pdbx_seq_one_letter_code
_entity_poly.pdbx_strand_id
1 'polypeptide(L)'
;TVLTMLVTTDLTGITRGRAFPSEAIDDYWNSGCGWVPADSALTPQDVIADSNPWGSHGDLRLLPDRKSRVRISNGPNPTAPMFDIIHCDIIETDGKAWSVCPRELLRQEIQRYHNMLGMRVTAAFEHEFILNGRQCMSDLPAFSLRAHRHVADFAG
;
A
#
# COMPACT_ATOMS: atom_id res chain seq x y z
N THR A 1 22.07 -3.97 3.22
CA THR A 1 21.38 -2.87 3.92
C THR A 1 19.89 -3.15 3.90
N VAL A 2 19.21 -3.02 5.05
CA VAL A 2 17.75 -3.17 5.12
C VAL A 2 17.12 -1.86 4.62
N LEU A 3 16.05 -1.99 3.83
CA LEU A 3 15.32 -0.86 3.26
C LEU A 3 13.94 -0.77 3.90
N THR A 4 13.50 0.44 4.18
CA THR A 4 12.11 0.76 4.53
C THR A 4 11.50 1.53 3.37
N MET A 5 10.25 1.24 3.02
CA MET A 5 9.54 1.93 1.95
C MET A 5 8.36 2.74 2.50
N LEU A 6 8.32 4.04 2.15
CA LEU A 6 7.13 4.88 2.34
C LEU A 6 6.19 4.62 1.17
N VAL A 7 4.96 4.19 1.45
CA VAL A 7 4.02 3.75 0.40
C VAL A 7 2.68 4.48 0.43
N THR A 8 2.09 4.64 -0.75
CA THR A 8 0.68 4.99 -0.97
C THR A 8 0.05 3.98 -1.92
N THR A 9 -1.24 3.72 -1.78
CA THR A 9 -2.02 2.95 -2.76
C THR A 9 -2.76 3.96 -3.62
N ASP A 10 -2.45 3.97 -4.92
CA ASP A 10 -2.99 4.96 -5.84
C ASP A 10 -4.45 4.67 -6.25
N LEU A 11 -4.98 5.49 -7.16
CA LEU A 11 -6.35 5.34 -7.67
C LEU A 11 -6.57 4.11 -8.56
N THR A 12 -5.49 3.43 -8.98
CA THR A 12 -5.57 2.18 -9.74
C THR A 12 -5.38 0.94 -8.86
N GLY A 13 -5.22 1.12 -7.55
CA GLY A 13 -5.05 0.03 -6.58
C GLY A 13 -3.63 -0.50 -6.48
N ILE A 14 -2.64 0.20 -7.05
CA ILE A 14 -1.23 -0.18 -7.01
C ILE A 14 -0.54 0.55 -5.87
N THR A 15 0.17 -0.19 -5.03
CA THR A 15 0.99 0.35 -3.95
C THR A 15 2.34 0.80 -4.48
N ARG A 16 2.60 2.11 -4.48
CA ARG A 16 3.84 2.73 -4.95
C ARG A 16 4.48 3.57 -3.85
N GLY A 17 5.74 3.97 -4.04
CA GLY A 17 6.47 4.69 -3.00
C GLY A 17 7.96 4.83 -3.24
N ARG A 18 8.69 5.21 -2.19
CA ARG A 18 10.15 5.34 -2.22
C ARG A 18 10.79 4.62 -1.04
N ALA A 19 11.92 3.97 -1.30
CA ALA A 19 12.70 3.25 -0.32
C ALA A 19 13.94 4.04 0.13
N PHE A 20 14.36 3.82 1.37
CA PHE A 20 15.56 4.43 1.97
C PHE A 20 16.17 3.46 2.99
N PRO A 21 17.45 3.64 3.39
CA PRO A 21 18.07 2.83 4.44
C PRO A 21 17.27 2.90 5.74
N SER A 22 16.88 1.77 6.32
CA SER A 22 16.02 1.75 7.51
C SER A 22 16.57 2.49 8.73
N GLU A 23 17.89 2.65 8.81
CA GLU A 23 18.58 3.42 9.85
C GLU A 23 18.33 4.94 9.75
N ALA A 24 17.96 5.44 8.57
CA ALA A 24 17.66 6.85 8.34
C ALA A 24 16.20 7.22 8.66
N ILE A 25 15.40 6.30 9.22
CA ILE A 25 13.95 6.49 9.42
C ILE A 25 13.56 7.76 10.17
N ASP A 26 14.41 8.21 11.10
CA ASP A 26 14.13 9.41 11.90
C ASP A 26 14.08 10.69 11.04
N ASP A 27 14.79 10.73 9.91
CA ASP A 27 14.76 11.84 8.96
C ASP A 27 13.42 11.94 8.20
N TYR A 28 12.69 10.82 8.10
CA TYR A 28 11.48 10.70 7.30
C TYR A 28 10.19 10.86 8.10
N TRP A 29 10.21 10.74 9.43
CA TRP A 29 8.96 10.75 10.22
C TRP A 29 8.13 12.02 10.07
N ASN A 30 8.79 13.18 10.00
CA ASN A 30 8.13 14.47 9.94
C ASN A 30 8.10 15.04 8.52
N SER A 31 9.09 14.69 7.70
CA SER A 31 9.26 15.26 6.36
C SER A 31 8.70 14.36 5.26
N GLY A 32 8.57 13.05 5.50
CA GLY A 32 8.22 12.07 4.49
C GLY A 32 9.23 12.01 3.34
N CYS A 33 8.78 11.61 2.16
CA CYS A 33 9.57 11.68 0.92
C CYS A 33 8.82 12.44 -0.18
N GLY A 34 9.54 12.98 -1.17
CA GLY A 34 8.93 13.64 -2.32
C GLY A 34 8.02 12.71 -3.13
N TRP A 35 7.00 13.27 -3.76
CA TRP A 35 6.00 12.61 -4.58
C TRP A 35 5.53 13.52 -5.71
N VAL A 36 4.99 12.97 -6.80
CA VAL A 36 4.61 13.77 -7.96
C VAL A 36 3.09 13.74 -8.15
N PRO A 37 2.42 14.90 -8.31
CA PRO A 37 0.97 14.94 -8.60
C PRO A 37 0.53 14.06 -9.77
N ALA A 38 1.34 14.02 -10.84
CA ALA A 38 1.07 13.23 -12.05
C ALA A 38 0.95 11.73 -11.77
N ASP A 39 1.56 11.21 -10.69
CA ASP A 39 1.46 9.80 -10.32
C ASP A 39 0.02 9.41 -9.95
N SER A 40 -0.83 10.37 -9.54
CA SER A 40 -2.27 10.14 -9.32
C SER A 40 -3.06 9.95 -10.62
N ALA A 41 -2.46 10.22 -11.79
CA ALA A 41 -3.06 10.02 -13.10
C ALA A 41 -2.48 8.82 -13.87
N LEU A 42 -1.71 7.95 -13.18
CA LEU A 42 -1.26 6.70 -13.78
C LEU A 42 -2.45 5.79 -14.07
N THR A 43 -2.44 5.19 -15.25
CA THR A 43 -3.36 4.11 -15.61
C THR A 43 -2.82 2.76 -15.13
N PRO A 44 -3.64 1.69 -15.13
CA PRO A 44 -3.16 0.34 -14.84
C PRO A 44 -2.06 -0.16 -15.80
N GLN A 45 -1.84 0.52 -16.94
CA GLN A 45 -0.80 0.20 -17.93
C GLN A 45 0.50 1.00 -17.70
N ASP A 46 0.63 1.69 -16.56
CA ASP A 46 1.77 2.55 -16.23
C ASP A 46 2.01 3.69 -17.24
N VAL A 47 0.92 4.28 -17.75
CA VAL A 47 0.96 5.49 -18.58
C VAL A 47 0.27 6.63 -17.83
N ILE A 48 0.83 7.84 -17.86
CA ILE A 48 0.17 9.04 -17.32
C ILE A 48 -0.90 9.46 -18.32
N ALA A 49 -2.16 9.56 -17.88
CA ALA A 49 -3.26 9.97 -18.75
C ALA A 49 -3.04 11.38 -19.35
N ASP A 50 -3.25 11.53 -20.66
CA ASP A 50 -3.06 12.81 -21.37
C ASP A 50 -3.95 13.94 -20.79
N SER A 51 -5.12 13.58 -20.27
CA SER A 51 -6.08 14.50 -19.65
C SER A 51 -5.79 14.82 -18.16
N ASN A 52 -4.60 14.48 -17.66
CA ASN A 52 -4.26 14.72 -16.25
C ASN A 52 -4.32 16.23 -15.92
N PRO A 53 -4.98 16.63 -14.82
CA PRO A 53 -5.20 18.04 -14.50
C PRO A 53 -3.98 18.73 -13.87
N TRP A 54 -2.94 17.98 -13.50
CA TRP A 54 -1.79 18.48 -12.74
C TRP A 54 -0.56 18.79 -13.60
N GLY A 55 -0.51 18.28 -14.83
CA GLY A 55 0.68 18.31 -15.67
C GLY A 55 1.84 17.52 -15.08
N SER A 56 3.04 17.73 -15.63
CA SER A 56 4.28 17.07 -15.17
C SER A 56 5.03 17.84 -14.08
N HIS A 57 4.41 18.84 -13.46
CA HIS A 57 5.08 19.79 -12.55
C HIS A 57 4.40 19.79 -11.17
N GLY A 58 5.11 20.27 -10.17
CA GLY A 58 4.67 20.30 -8.77
C GLY A 58 5.38 19.28 -7.90
N ASP A 59 5.27 19.44 -6.59
CA ASP A 59 5.88 18.56 -5.60
C ASP A 59 4.86 18.27 -4.50
N LEU A 60 4.84 17.02 -4.06
CA LEU A 60 4.02 16.52 -2.96
C LEU A 60 4.92 15.76 -2.00
N ARG A 61 4.37 15.41 -0.84
CA ARG A 61 5.05 14.52 0.09
C ARG A 61 4.20 13.30 0.40
N LEU A 62 4.85 12.14 0.48
CA LEU A 62 4.30 10.98 1.19
C LEU A 62 4.66 11.12 2.67
N LEU A 63 3.71 11.53 3.49
CA LEU A 63 3.90 11.68 4.93
C LEU A 63 3.55 10.38 5.67
N PRO A 64 4.49 9.74 6.39
CA PRO A 64 4.28 8.44 7.00
C PRO A 64 3.37 8.47 8.22
N ASP A 65 2.43 7.52 8.28
CA ASP A 65 1.67 7.21 9.48
C ASP A 65 2.40 6.15 10.31
N ARG A 66 2.97 6.57 11.45
CA ARG A 66 3.72 5.69 12.38
C ARG A 66 2.93 4.44 12.80
N LYS A 67 1.60 4.54 12.92
CA LYS A 67 0.76 3.41 13.38
C LYS A 67 0.52 2.37 12.29
N SER A 68 0.87 2.67 11.04
CA SER A 68 0.62 1.83 9.88
C SER A 68 1.83 0.98 9.47
N ARG A 69 2.97 1.08 10.17
CA ARG A 69 4.18 0.35 9.81
C ARG A 69 3.99 -1.15 9.88
N VAL A 70 4.33 -1.84 8.81
CA VAL A 70 4.32 -3.30 8.71
C VAL A 70 5.76 -3.79 8.56
N ARG A 71 6.17 -4.71 9.44
CA ARG A 71 7.48 -5.38 9.37
C ARG A 71 7.31 -6.89 9.40
N ILE A 72 7.93 -7.57 8.44
CA ILE A 72 7.96 -9.03 8.36
C ILE A 72 9.41 -9.46 8.15
N SER A 73 9.98 -10.17 9.13
CA SER A 73 11.38 -10.60 9.14
C SER A 73 11.57 -12.12 9.07
N ASN A 74 10.47 -12.89 9.10
CA ASN A 74 10.47 -14.35 9.21
C ASN A 74 9.69 -15.00 8.05
N GLY A 75 10.03 -14.64 6.81
CA GLY A 75 9.49 -15.28 5.62
C GLY A 75 10.03 -16.71 5.39
N PRO A 76 9.45 -17.45 4.43
CA PRO A 76 9.86 -18.83 4.12
C PRO A 76 11.30 -18.93 3.60
N ASN A 77 11.84 -17.84 3.04
CA ASN A 77 13.26 -17.74 2.70
C ASN A 77 14.02 -17.03 3.84
N PRO A 78 14.86 -17.74 4.62
CA PRO A 78 15.55 -17.16 5.78
C PRO A 78 16.63 -16.14 5.40
N THR A 79 17.02 -16.06 4.12
CA THR A 79 18.01 -15.09 3.62
C THR A 79 17.36 -13.91 2.89
N ALA A 80 16.02 -13.86 2.79
CA ALA A 80 15.33 -12.75 2.17
C ALA A 80 15.46 -11.48 3.03
N PRO A 81 15.55 -10.28 2.41
CA PRO A 81 15.53 -9.04 3.16
C PRO A 81 14.19 -8.87 3.89
N MET A 82 14.24 -8.21 5.06
CA MET A 82 13.03 -7.85 5.80
C MET A 82 12.09 -7.02 4.91
N PHE A 83 10.81 -7.37 4.92
CA PHE A 83 9.75 -6.55 4.35
C PHE A 83 9.39 -5.46 5.36
N ASP A 84 9.58 -4.19 5.01
CA ASP A 84 9.31 -3.05 5.89
C ASP A 84 8.69 -1.90 5.10
N ILE A 85 7.40 -1.67 5.32
CA ILE A 85 6.64 -0.61 4.65
C ILE A 85 5.91 0.25 5.68
N ILE A 86 5.67 1.51 5.33
CA ILE A 86 4.87 2.45 6.12
C ILE A 86 3.88 3.14 5.18
N HIS A 87 2.59 3.03 5.47
CA HIS A 87 1.58 3.73 4.69
C HIS A 87 1.64 5.22 4.96
N CYS A 88 1.47 6.00 3.91
CA CYS A 88 1.58 7.44 3.94
C CYS A 88 0.29 8.10 3.45
N ASP A 89 0.05 9.31 3.94
CA ASP A 89 -0.86 10.24 3.30
C ASP A 89 -0.10 11.06 2.26
N ILE A 90 -0.80 11.49 1.22
CA ILE A 90 -0.25 12.42 0.23
C ILE A 90 -0.61 13.83 0.72
N ILE A 91 0.40 14.69 0.86
CA ILE A 91 0.23 16.06 1.30
C ILE A 91 0.90 17.04 0.34
N GLU A 92 0.38 18.25 0.31
CA GLU A 92 1.01 19.42 -0.29
C GLU A 92 2.30 19.79 0.48
N THR A 93 3.18 20.59 -0.14
CA THR A 93 4.43 21.04 0.51
C THR A 93 4.20 21.95 1.72
N ASP A 94 3.01 22.53 1.85
CA ASP A 94 2.60 23.33 3.01
C ASP A 94 1.98 22.48 4.15
N GLY A 95 1.94 21.16 3.98
CA GLY A 95 1.41 20.21 4.97
C GLY A 95 -0.08 19.94 4.86
N LYS A 96 -0.82 20.61 3.96
CA LYS A 96 -2.24 20.32 3.75
C LYS A 96 -2.44 18.96 3.08
N ALA A 97 -3.56 18.32 3.38
CA ALA A 97 -3.98 17.11 2.68
C ALA A 97 -4.10 17.36 1.18
N TRP A 98 -3.52 16.47 0.38
CA TRP A 98 -3.73 16.45 -1.07
C TRP A 98 -5.15 16.00 -1.37
N SER A 99 -5.84 16.75 -2.25
CA SER A 99 -7.29 16.58 -2.49
C SER A 99 -7.68 15.24 -3.08
N VAL A 100 -6.76 14.52 -3.73
CA VAL A 100 -7.01 13.19 -4.30
C VAL A 100 -6.25 12.06 -3.59
N CYS A 101 -5.82 12.27 -2.33
CA CYS A 101 -5.27 11.19 -1.52
C CYS A 101 -6.38 10.18 -1.12
N PRO A 102 -6.32 8.91 -1.57
CA PRO A 102 -7.39 7.94 -1.28
C PRO A 102 -7.50 7.59 0.21
N ARG A 103 -6.36 7.52 0.89
CA ARG A 103 -6.28 7.20 2.33
C ARG A 103 -6.93 8.30 3.18
N GLU A 104 -6.68 9.56 2.84
CA GLU A 104 -7.28 10.71 3.53
C GLU A 104 -8.78 10.82 3.25
N LEU A 105 -9.22 10.58 2.01
CA LEU A 105 -10.64 10.50 1.67
C LEU A 105 -11.38 9.50 2.57
N LEU A 106 -10.86 8.27 2.70
CA LEU A 106 -11.45 7.24 3.56
C LEU A 106 -11.47 7.67 5.03
N ARG A 107 -10.39 8.28 5.52
CA ARG A 107 -10.29 8.76 6.90
C ARG A 107 -11.33 9.82 7.21
N GLN A 108 -11.49 10.81 6.32
CA GLN A 108 -12.49 11.86 6.46
C GLN A 108 -13.90 11.30 6.45
N GLU A 109 -14.18 10.31 5.60
CA GLU A 109 -15.47 9.66 5.54
C GLU A 109 -15.79 8.89 6.83
N ILE A 110 -14.83 8.13 7.38
CA ILE A 110 -14.98 7.45 8.68
C ILE A 110 -15.27 8.48 9.80
N GLN A 111 -14.56 9.61 9.78
CA GLN A 111 -14.78 10.69 10.75
C GLN A 111 -16.18 11.31 10.60
N ARG A 112 -16.68 11.42 9.38
CA ARG A 112 -18.04 11.90 9.08
C ARG A 112 -19.11 10.97 9.67
N TYR A 113 -18.97 9.65 9.48
CA TYR A 113 -19.85 8.65 10.11
C TYR A 113 -19.88 8.79 11.64
N HIS A 114 -18.71 8.96 12.26
CA HIS A 114 -18.62 9.16 13.69
C HIS A 114 -19.29 10.47 14.16
N ASN A 115 -18.94 11.59 13.54
CA ASN A 115 -19.37 12.92 14.00
C ASN A 115 -20.86 13.20 13.75
N MET A 116 -21.37 12.77 12.60
CA MET A 116 -22.76 13.06 12.22
C MET A 116 -23.75 12.03 12.76
N LEU A 117 -23.32 10.77 12.91
CA LEU A 117 -24.22 9.66 13.18
C LEU A 117 -23.85 8.87 14.44
N GLY A 118 -22.76 9.20 15.12
CA GLY A 118 -22.28 8.46 16.30
C GLY A 118 -21.82 7.04 15.98
N MET A 119 -21.56 6.72 14.70
CA MET A 119 -21.25 5.36 14.25
C MET A 119 -19.76 5.10 14.16
N ARG A 120 -19.38 3.83 14.37
CA ARG A 120 -18.02 3.32 14.13
C ARG A 120 -18.07 2.35 12.96
N VAL A 121 -17.17 2.51 12.00
CA VAL A 121 -17.04 1.60 10.87
C VAL A 121 -16.07 0.48 11.23
N THR A 122 -16.54 -0.77 11.12
CA THR A 122 -15.73 -1.97 11.27
C THR A 122 -15.81 -2.76 9.98
N ALA A 123 -14.68 -3.12 9.39
CA ALA A 123 -14.61 -3.85 8.12
C ALA A 123 -13.47 -4.87 8.13
N ALA A 124 -13.64 -5.91 7.32
CA ALA A 124 -12.62 -6.89 6.98
C ALA A 124 -12.71 -7.18 5.48
N PHE A 125 -11.58 -7.49 4.85
CA PHE A 125 -11.49 -7.81 3.41
C PHE A 125 -11.08 -9.26 3.24
N GLU A 126 -11.89 -10.03 2.52
CA GLU A 126 -11.58 -11.40 2.12
C GLU A 126 -10.97 -11.37 0.71
N HIS A 127 -9.76 -11.91 0.56
CA HIS A 127 -9.03 -11.92 -0.71
C HIS A 127 -8.93 -13.34 -1.26
N GLU A 128 -9.44 -13.55 -2.46
CA GLU A 128 -9.16 -14.74 -3.26
C GLU A 128 -8.04 -14.44 -4.27
N PHE A 129 -7.18 -15.41 -4.51
CA PHE A 129 -6.10 -15.30 -5.49
C PHE A 129 -5.77 -16.68 -6.09
N ILE A 130 -5.09 -16.68 -7.24
CA ILE A 130 -4.65 -17.90 -7.93
C ILE A 130 -3.15 -18.09 -7.67
N LEU A 131 -2.78 -19.28 -7.18
CA LEU A 131 -1.38 -19.65 -7.01
C LEU A 131 -0.85 -20.36 -8.27
N ASN A 132 -0.03 -19.65 -9.04
CA ASN A 132 0.59 -20.16 -10.27
C ASN A 132 1.96 -20.82 -10.00
N GLY A 133 2.48 -21.59 -10.97
CA GLY A 133 3.84 -22.16 -10.91
C GLY A 133 3.98 -23.46 -10.10
N ARG A 134 2.85 -24.10 -9.75
CA ARG A 134 2.80 -25.43 -9.14
C ARG A 134 2.28 -26.48 -10.12
N GLN A 135 2.54 -27.75 -9.82
CA GLN A 135 2.01 -28.87 -10.59
C GLN A 135 0.48 -28.77 -10.65
N CYS A 136 -0.11 -29.19 -11.78
CA CYS A 136 -1.47 -28.82 -12.16
C CYS A 136 -2.51 -29.08 -11.04
N MET A 137 -3.15 -28.01 -10.56
CA MET A 137 -4.24 -28.07 -9.58
C MET A 137 -5.57 -28.56 -10.17
N SER A 138 -5.66 -28.74 -11.50
CA SER A 138 -6.89 -29.08 -12.23
C SER A 138 -7.56 -30.37 -11.76
N ASP A 139 -6.79 -31.29 -11.15
CA ASP A 139 -7.27 -32.62 -10.78
C ASP A 139 -7.65 -32.72 -9.29
N LEU A 140 -7.53 -31.61 -8.54
CA LEU A 140 -7.85 -31.57 -7.11
C LEU A 140 -9.28 -31.04 -6.92
N PRO A 141 -10.15 -31.77 -6.21
CA PRO A 141 -11.50 -31.27 -5.93
C PRO A 141 -11.47 -29.95 -5.15
N ALA A 142 -12.36 -29.03 -5.51
CA ALA A 142 -12.54 -27.75 -4.83
C ALA A 142 -12.75 -27.95 -3.31
N PHE A 143 -12.17 -27.05 -2.50
CA PHE A 143 -12.26 -27.05 -1.03
C PHE A 143 -11.81 -28.35 -0.33
N SER A 144 -11.05 -29.22 -1.02
CA SER A 144 -10.62 -30.50 -0.43
C SER A 144 -9.39 -30.35 0.45
N LEU A 145 -9.28 -31.20 1.48
CA LEU A 145 -8.07 -31.33 2.29
C LEU A 145 -6.82 -31.56 1.42
N ARG A 146 -6.95 -32.33 0.33
CA ARG A 146 -5.86 -32.59 -0.60
C ARG A 146 -5.40 -31.33 -1.33
N ALA A 147 -6.33 -30.47 -1.77
CA ALA A 147 -6.01 -29.18 -2.36
C ALA A 147 -5.26 -28.28 -1.37
N HIS A 148 -5.73 -28.17 -0.12
CA HIS A 148 -5.05 -27.39 0.91
C HIS A 148 -3.66 -27.92 1.26
N ARG A 149 -3.47 -29.25 1.36
CA ARG A 149 -2.16 -29.85 1.64
C ARG A 149 -1.17 -29.67 0.50
N HIS A 150 -1.65 -29.59 -0.75
CA HIS A 150 -0.79 -29.33 -1.91
C HIS A 150 -0.19 -27.91 -1.92
N VAL A 151 -0.81 -26.97 -1.20
CA VAL A 151 -0.34 -25.58 -1.07
C VAL A 151 0.16 -25.24 0.34
N ALA A 152 0.40 -26.24 1.19
CA ALA A 152 0.68 -26.00 2.61
C ALA A 152 1.94 -25.15 2.86
N ASP A 153 3.00 -25.37 2.08
CA ASP A 153 4.27 -24.64 2.13
C ASP A 153 4.18 -23.20 1.58
N PHE A 154 3.06 -22.82 0.95
CA PHE A 154 2.81 -21.41 0.63
C PHE A 154 2.43 -20.59 1.87
N ALA A 155 1.70 -21.18 2.82
CA ALA A 155 1.19 -20.47 3.99
C ALA A 155 2.25 -20.25 5.10
N GLY A 156 3.45 -20.83 4.95
CA GLY A 156 4.49 -20.88 5.98
C GLY A 156 4.55 -22.22 6.69
#